data_AF-A0A7X3XWV7-F1
#
_entry.id   AF-A0A7X3XWV7-F1
#
_cell.length_a   1.000
_cell.length_b   1.000
_cell.length_c   1.000
_cell.angle_alpha   90.00
_cell.angle_beta   90.00
_cell.angle_gamma   90.00
#
_symmetry.space_group_name_H-M   'P 1'
#
loop_
_entity.id
_entity.type
_entity.pdbx_description
1 polymer ?
#
loop_
_entity_poly.entity_id
_entity_poly.type
_entity_poly.pdbx_seq_one_letter_code
_entity_poly.pdbx_strand_id
1 'polypeptide(L)'
;MLEERPGGTSPLPDDNLVGELVRLVRARREDEAIQVLNRLRDRVADNEGGALDRALAARVRSLALDLQGDRAAHLGAARTMKEVMEMIKPTGHWASYWYEDGEEKGRSEGIEEGRLTLLRQQINRKFGADTVRELFDAPDLPLNRERVDTLANAVVDCDTAEELLARVGDGVAAEEA
;
A
#
# COMPACT_ATOMS: atom_id res chain seq x y z
N MET A 1 17.32 -25.81 -23.52
CA MET A 1 16.20 -25.04 -24.08
C MET A 1 15.03 -25.21 -23.13
N LEU A 2 14.75 -24.19 -22.31
CA LEU A 2 13.58 -24.15 -21.44
C LEU A 2 12.43 -23.62 -22.30
N GLU A 3 11.43 -24.46 -22.54
CA GLU A 3 10.19 -24.05 -23.18
C GLU A 3 9.40 -23.18 -22.19
N GLU A 4 9.42 -21.87 -22.40
CA GLU A 4 8.47 -20.96 -21.78
C GLU A 4 7.07 -21.30 -22.30
N ARG A 5 6.26 -21.95 -21.45
CA ARG A 5 4.82 -22.06 -21.68
C ARG A 5 4.22 -20.67 -21.46
N PRO A 6 3.65 -20.00 -22.47
CA PRO A 6 2.91 -18.77 -22.25
C PRO A 6 1.74 -19.10 -21.34
N GLY A 7 1.77 -18.53 -20.13
CA GLY A 7 0.71 -18.68 -19.14
C GLY A 7 -0.61 -18.25 -19.75
N GLY A 8 -1.45 -19.24 -20.07
CA GLY A 8 -2.77 -19.00 -20.64
C GLY A 8 -3.56 -18.08 -19.73
N THR A 9 -4.20 -17.08 -20.33
CA THR A 9 -5.23 -16.22 -19.74
C THR A 9 -6.49 -17.02 -19.42
N SER A 10 -6.35 -18.10 -18.65
CA SER A 10 -7.49 -18.74 -18.04
C SER A 10 -8.01 -17.75 -16.99
N PRO A 11 -9.27 -17.30 -17.06
CA PRO A 11 -9.85 -16.54 -15.97
C PRO A 11 -9.67 -17.38 -14.71
N LEU A 12 -9.03 -16.79 -13.69
CA LEU A 12 -8.92 -17.43 -12.39
C LEU A 12 -10.35 -17.81 -11.95
N PRO A 13 -10.58 -19.00 -11.38
CA PRO A 13 -11.90 -19.38 -10.91
C PRO A 13 -12.47 -18.27 -10.03
N ASP A 14 -13.74 -17.90 -10.22
CA ASP A 14 -14.41 -16.83 -9.45
C ASP A 14 -14.36 -17.05 -7.92
N ASP A 15 -13.99 -18.26 -7.54
CA ASP A 15 -13.89 -18.77 -6.19
C ASP A 15 -12.43 -19.19 -5.90
N ASN A 16 -11.51 -18.22 -5.85
CA ASN A 16 -10.11 -18.44 -5.49
C ASN A 16 -9.71 -17.58 -4.28
N LEU A 17 -8.68 -18.01 -3.53
CA LEU A 17 -8.27 -17.38 -2.26
C LEU A 17 -7.86 -15.91 -2.43
N VAL A 18 -7.26 -15.55 -3.57
CA VAL A 18 -6.92 -14.15 -3.92
C VAL A 18 -8.20 -13.35 -4.17
N GLY A 19 -9.17 -13.93 -4.86
CA GLY A 19 -10.49 -13.34 -5.10
C GLY A 19 -11.24 -13.04 -3.80
N GLU A 20 -11.24 -13.98 -2.84
CA GLU A 20 -11.84 -13.75 -1.53
C GLU A 20 -11.07 -12.70 -0.71
N LEU A 21 -9.74 -12.63 -0.79
CA LEU A 21 -8.97 -11.54 -0.18
C LEU A 21 -9.30 -10.16 -0.78
N VAL A 22 -9.44 -10.09 -2.11
CA VAL A 22 -9.85 -8.84 -2.79
C VAL A 22 -11.29 -8.46 -2.39
N ARG A 23 -12.19 -9.44 -2.26
CA ARG A 23 -13.56 -9.21 -1.75
C ARG A 23 -13.54 -8.72 -0.31
N LEU A 24 -12.66 -9.24 0.55
CA LEU A 24 -12.51 -8.80 1.93
C LEU A 24 -12.10 -7.32 1.99
N VAL A 25 -11.10 -6.93 1.20
CA VAL A 25 -10.62 -5.54 1.12
C VAL A 25 -11.70 -4.60 0.57
N ARG A 26 -12.57 -5.10 -0.30
CA ARG A 26 -13.65 -4.32 -0.93
C ARG A 26 -14.98 -4.35 -0.18
N ALA A 27 -15.10 -5.16 0.87
CA ALA A 27 -16.34 -5.31 1.62
C ALA A 27 -16.71 -3.97 2.24
N ARG A 28 -17.92 -3.48 1.96
CA ARG A 28 -18.38 -2.16 2.43
C ARG A 28 -19.34 -2.26 3.62
N ARG A 29 -19.65 -3.50 4.02
CA ARG A 29 -20.51 -3.84 5.15
C ARG A 29 -19.84 -4.88 6.02
N GLU A 30 -20.05 -4.78 7.31
CA GLU A 30 -19.52 -5.73 8.28
C GLU A 30 -19.99 -7.17 8.01
N ASP A 31 -21.28 -7.36 7.72
CA ASP A 31 -21.83 -8.68 7.39
C ASP A 31 -21.10 -9.32 6.20
N GLU A 32 -20.73 -8.51 5.20
CA GLU A 32 -20.03 -8.96 3.99
C GLU A 32 -18.60 -9.38 4.31
N ALA A 33 -17.88 -8.56 5.09
CA ALA A 33 -16.51 -8.86 5.53
C ALA A 33 -16.46 -10.12 6.39
N ILE A 34 -17.42 -10.29 7.32
CA ILE A 34 -17.56 -11.49 8.15
C ILE A 34 -17.85 -12.72 7.28
N GLN A 35 -18.73 -12.61 6.28
CA GLN A 35 -19.02 -13.73 5.36
C GLN A 35 -17.78 -14.14 4.57
N VAL A 36 -17.03 -13.18 4.03
CA VAL A 36 -15.79 -13.43 3.30
C VAL A 36 -14.74 -14.09 4.22
N LEU A 37 -14.55 -13.59 5.43
CA LEU A 37 -13.63 -14.18 6.40
C LEU A 37 -14.02 -15.60 6.81
N ASN A 38 -15.31 -15.89 6.99
CA ASN A 38 -15.77 -17.23 7.28
C ASN A 38 -15.46 -18.18 6.11
N ARG A 39 -15.72 -17.77 4.85
CA ARG A 39 -15.35 -18.56 3.67
C ARG A 39 -13.86 -18.81 3.58
N LEU A 40 -13.06 -17.77 3.85
CA LEU A 40 -11.59 -17.87 3.90
C LEU A 40 -11.13 -18.87 4.96
N ARG A 41 -11.66 -18.78 6.19
CA ARG A 41 -11.39 -19.71 7.30
C ARG A 41 -11.74 -21.15 6.92
N ASP A 42 -12.96 -21.37 6.43
CA ASP A 42 -13.45 -22.72 6.14
C ASP A 42 -12.60 -23.38 5.05
N ARG A 43 -12.10 -22.58 4.10
CA ARG A 43 -11.23 -23.06 3.02
C ARG A 43 -9.82 -23.43 3.47
N VAL A 44 -9.30 -22.76 4.50
CA VAL A 44 -7.97 -23.09 5.06
C VAL A 44 -8.04 -24.10 6.21
N ALA A 45 -9.24 -24.39 6.73
CA ALA A 45 -9.45 -25.38 7.78
C ALA A 45 -9.07 -26.80 7.35
N ASP A 46 -9.25 -27.13 6.07
CA ASP A 46 -8.91 -28.45 5.50
C ASP A 46 -7.43 -28.60 5.10
N ASN A 47 -6.58 -27.60 5.40
CA ASN A 47 -5.16 -27.63 5.04
C ASN A 47 -4.37 -28.51 6.01
N GLU A 48 -3.94 -29.70 5.56
CA GLU A 48 -3.01 -30.55 6.30
C GLU A 48 -1.71 -29.78 6.64
N GLY A 49 -1.48 -29.58 7.94
CA GLY A 49 -0.30 -28.88 8.47
C GLY A 49 -0.55 -27.42 8.90
N GLY A 50 -1.72 -26.85 8.60
CA GLY A 50 -2.14 -25.52 9.06
C GLY A 50 -1.21 -24.36 8.64
N ALA A 51 -0.31 -24.60 7.68
CA ALA A 51 0.63 -23.59 7.22
C ALA A 51 -0.11 -22.46 6.49
N LEU A 52 -1.15 -22.82 5.72
CA LEU A 52 -1.99 -21.87 5.02
C LEU A 52 -2.86 -21.05 5.99
N ASP A 53 -3.42 -21.68 7.02
CA ASP A 53 -4.15 -20.98 8.09
C ASP A 53 -3.27 -19.93 8.79
N ARG A 54 -2.04 -20.30 9.17
CA ARG A 54 -1.08 -19.37 9.78
C ARG A 54 -0.64 -18.25 8.85
N ALA A 55 -0.40 -18.55 7.57
CA ALA A 55 -0.01 -17.56 6.58
C ALA A 55 -1.13 -16.56 6.30
N LEU A 56 -2.37 -17.05 6.20
CA LEU A 56 -3.54 -16.21 6.03
C LEU A 56 -3.81 -15.35 7.27
N ALA A 57 -3.68 -15.91 8.47
CA ALA A 57 -3.72 -15.16 9.72
C ALA A 57 -2.66 -14.06 9.76
N ALA A 58 -1.43 -14.37 9.37
CA ALA A 58 -0.36 -13.36 9.27
C ALA A 58 -0.70 -12.24 8.28
N ARG A 59 -1.28 -12.57 7.12
CA ARG A 59 -1.65 -11.57 6.13
C ARG A 59 -2.79 -10.67 6.61
N VAL A 60 -3.84 -11.23 7.21
CA VAL A 60 -4.96 -10.45 7.76
C VAL A 60 -4.47 -9.55 8.90
N ARG A 61 -3.57 -10.03 9.77
CA ARG A 61 -2.93 -9.18 10.80
C ARG A 61 -2.12 -8.04 10.22
N SER A 62 -1.29 -8.31 9.20
CA SER A 62 -0.51 -7.27 8.50
C SER A 62 -1.44 -6.21 7.93
N LEU A 63 -2.48 -6.62 7.20
CA LEU A 63 -3.48 -5.69 6.68
C LEU A 63 -4.17 -4.90 7.80
N ALA A 64 -4.42 -5.52 8.95
CA ALA A 64 -5.05 -4.84 10.08
C ALA A 64 -4.17 -3.76 10.70
N LEU A 65 -2.90 -4.08 10.88
CA LEU A 65 -1.91 -3.14 11.39
C LEU A 65 -1.66 -2.00 10.40
N ASP A 66 -1.60 -2.31 9.10
CA ASP A 66 -1.38 -1.31 8.04
C ASP A 66 -2.54 -0.31 7.90
N LEU A 67 -3.75 -0.71 8.31
CA LEU A 67 -4.96 0.10 8.23
C LEU A 67 -5.27 0.82 9.56
N GLN A 68 -5.10 0.15 10.71
CA GLN A 68 -5.60 0.65 12.00
C GLN A 68 -4.52 0.94 13.04
N GLY A 69 -3.24 0.69 12.73
CA GLY A 69 -2.12 0.92 13.64
C GLY A 69 -2.34 0.27 15.02
N ASP A 70 -2.17 1.07 16.08
CA ASP A 70 -2.30 0.63 17.48
C ASP A 70 -3.69 0.09 17.83
N ARG A 71 -4.74 0.48 17.10
CA ARG A 71 -6.10 -0.05 17.35
C ARG A 71 -6.21 -1.53 16.99
N ALA A 72 -5.42 -2.01 16.03
CA ALA A 72 -5.31 -3.43 15.67
C ALA A 72 -4.25 -4.19 16.49
N ALA A 73 -3.59 -3.56 17.46
CA ALA A 73 -2.56 -4.22 18.28
C ALA A 73 -3.09 -5.47 19.00
N HIS A 74 -4.37 -5.49 19.36
CA HIS A 74 -5.03 -6.66 19.94
C HIS A 74 -5.01 -7.88 19.00
N LEU A 75 -5.06 -7.69 17.68
CA LEU A 75 -4.97 -8.78 16.69
C LEU A 75 -3.56 -9.36 16.56
N GLY A 76 -2.53 -8.69 17.09
CA GLY A 76 -1.14 -9.13 17.02
C GLY A 76 -0.86 -10.47 17.70
N ALA A 77 -1.71 -10.87 18.66
CA ALA A 77 -1.58 -12.13 19.38
C ALA A 77 -2.18 -13.34 18.65
N ALA A 78 -3.12 -13.13 17.72
CA ALA A 78 -3.77 -14.21 16.99
C ALA A 78 -2.76 -14.92 16.09
N ARG A 79 -2.72 -16.25 16.08
CA ARG A 79 -1.82 -17.07 15.24
C ARG A 79 -2.55 -17.85 14.16
N THR A 80 -3.86 -18.04 14.34
CA THR A 80 -4.76 -18.80 13.45
C THR A 80 -5.91 -17.93 12.99
N MET A 81 -6.58 -18.30 11.90
CA MET A 81 -7.75 -17.55 11.42
C MET A 81 -8.95 -17.67 12.35
N LYS A 82 -9.03 -18.76 13.11
CA LYS A 82 -10.00 -18.91 14.19
C LYS A 82 -9.80 -17.84 15.27
N GLU A 83 -8.56 -17.63 15.73
CA GLU A 83 -8.25 -16.62 16.74
C GLU A 83 -8.51 -15.20 16.20
N VAL A 84 -8.12 -14.91 14.95
CA VAL A 84 -8.43 -13.64 14.29
C VAL A 84 -9.94 -13.39 14.31
N MET A 85 -10.75 -14.40 13.94
CA MET A 85 -12.22 -14.30 13.95
C MET A 85 -12.81 -14.13 15.35
N GLU A 86 -12.27 -14.80 16.36
CA GLU A 86 -12.72 -14.68 17.75
C GLU A 86 -12.40 -13.32 18.36
N MET A 87 -11.29 -12.70 17.96
CA MET A 87 -10.89 -11.36 18.41
C MET A 87 -11.65 -10.24 17.69
N ILE A 88 -12.15 -10.52 16.48
CA ILE A 88 -12.91 -9.59 15.65
C ILE A 88 -14.41 -9.60 16.00
N LYS A 89 -14.97 -10.75 16.41
CA LYS A 89 -16.38 -10.91 16.81
C LYS A 89 -16.90 -9.91 17.87
N PRO A 90 -16.14 -9.51 18.90
CA PRO A 90 -16.65 -8.65 19.96
C PRO A 90 -16.83 -7.19 19.56
N THR A 91 -16.18 -6.71 18.49
CA THR A 91 -16.06 -5.27 18.22
C THR A 91 -17.12 -4.72 17.26
N GLY A 92 -17.85 -5.56 16.51
CA GLY A 92 -19.07 -5.15 15.78
C GLY A 92 -18.93 -4.01 14.75
N HIS A 93 -17.72 -3.50 14.50
CA HIS A 93 -17.49 -2.26 13.75
C HIS A 93 -16.16 -2.25 12.98
N TRP A 94 -15.35 -3.30 13.14
CA TRP A 94 -14.00 -3.38 12.57
C TRP A 94 -13.99 -3.28 11.04
N ALA A 95 -15.00 -3.84 10.36
CA ALA A 95 -15.11 -3.82 8.91
C ALA A 95 -15.40 -2.41 8.37
N SER A 96 -16.22 -1.63 9.08
CA SER A 96 -16.49 -0.23 8.74
C SER A 96 -15.23 0.62 8.92
N TYR A 97 -14.48 0.40 10.00
CA TYR A 97 -13.22 1.11 10.23
C TYR A 97 -12.14 0.73 9.21
N TRP A 98 -11.98 -0.55 8.87
CA TRP A 98 -11.06 -0.99 7.80
C TRP A 98 -11.38 -0.38 6.45
N TYR A 99 -12.67 -0.28 6.16
CA TYR A 99 -13.16 0.32 4.95
C TYR A 99 -12.85 1.82 4.88
N GLU A 100 -13.17 2.56 5.93
CA GLU A 100 -12.94 4.00 6.03
C GLU A 100 -11.44 4.33 6.01
N ASP A 101 -10.64 3.64 6.83
CA ASP A 101 -9.19 3.81 6.89
C ASP A 101 -8.51 3.43 5.56
N GLY A 102 -9.01 2.36 4.90
CA GLY A 102 -8.51 1.95 3.59
C GLY A 102 -8.85 2.92 2.47
N GLU A 103 -10.03 3.54 2.51
CA GLU A 103 -10.43 4.58 1.56
C GLU A 103 -9.62 5.87 1.78
N GLU A 104 -9.40 6.26 3.04
CA GLU A 104 -8.58 7.41 3.39
C GLU A 104 -7.12 7.22 2.98
N LYS A 105 -6.53 6.06 3.29
CA LYS A 105 -5.17 5.71 2.87
C LYS A 105 -5.04 5.67 1.36
N GLY A 106 -5.95 5.00 0.65
CA GLY A 106 -5.95 4.97 -0.81
C GLY A 106 -6.15 6.34 -1.46
N ARG A 107 -6.94 7.22 -0.83
CA ARG A 107 -7.09 8.62 -1.28
C ARG A 107 -5.80 9.41 -1.04
N SER A 108 -5.15 9.23 0.10
CA SER A 108 -3.86 9.88 0.42
C SER A 108 -2.75 9.44 -0.52
N GLU A 109 -2.60 8.13 -0.72
CA GLU A 109 -1.62 7.54 -1.65
C GLU A 109 -1.89 8.03 -3.08
N GLY A 110 -3.15 8.03 -3.54
CA GLY A 110 -3.51 8.54 -4.86
C GLY A 110 -3.27 10.06 -5.04
N ILE A 111 -3.47 10.86 -3.99
CA ILE A 111 -3.12 12.28 -4.00
C ILE A 111 -1.60 12.46 -4.08
N GLU A 112 -0.84 11.66 -3.35
CA GLU A 112 0.62 11.73 -3.34
C GLU A 112 1.23 11.30 -4.69
N GLU A 113 0.78 10.17 -5.25
CA GLU A 113 1.14 9.73 -6.61
C GLU A 113 0.75 10.77 -7.67
N GLY A 114 -0.43 11.38 -7.52
CA GLY A 114 -0.89 12.46 -8.40
C GLY A 114 0.00 13.70 -8.32
N ARG A 115 0.40 14.12 -7.12
CA ARG A 115 1.32 15.24 -6.89
C ARG A 115 2.69 14.96 -7.50
N LEU A 116 3.25 13.77 -7.30
CA LEU A 116 4.51 13.34 -7.91
C LEU A 116 4.45 13.35 -9.43
N THR A 117 3.35 12.85 -10.01
CA THR A 117 3.13 12.83 -11.46
C THR A 117 3.09 14.25 -12.03
N LEU A 118 2.35 15.16 -11.40
CA LEU A 118 2.29 16.56 -11.82
C LEU A 118 3.64 17.26 -11.69
N LEU A 119 4.36 17.01 -10.60
CA LEU A 119 5.68 17.61 -10.36
C LEU A 119 6.70 17.16 -11.41
N ARG A 120 6.72 15.85 -11.75
CA ARG A 120 7.52 15.32 -12.87
C ARG A 120 7.18 16.02 -14.18
N GLN A 121 5.89 16.22 -14.48
CA GLN A 121 5.47 16.90 -15.71
C GLN A 121 5.90 18.37 -15.73
N GLN A 122 5.79 19.08 -14.61
CA GLN A 122 6.20 20.49 -14.50
C GLN A 122 7.72 20.64 -14.69
N ILE A 123 8.51 19.80 -14.04
CA ILE A 123 9.98 19.79 -14.18
C ILE A 123 10.36 19.46 -15.61
N ASN A 124 9.76 18.42 -16.20
CA ASN A 124 10.03 18.05 -17.59
C ASN A 124 9.73 19.21 -18.55
N ARG A 125 8.62 19.91 -18.33
CA ARG A 125 8.20 21.02 -19.19
C ARG A 125 9.10 22.25 -19.05
N LYS A 126 9.58 22.55 -17.83
CA LYS A 126 10.36 23.77 -17.55
C LYS A 126 11.87 23.55 -17.75
N PHE A 127 12.39 22.40 -17.36
CA PHE A 127 13.82 22.11 -17.26
C PHE A 127 14.26 20.88 -18.06
N GLY A 128 13.33 20.17 -18.71
CA GLY A 128 13.64 19.03 -19.56
C GLY A 128 13.73 17.68 -18.84
N ALA A 129 13.81 16.61 -19.64
CA ALA A 129 13.74 15.23 -19.18
C ALA A 129 14.97 14.76 -18.40
N ASP A 130 16.15 15.34 -18.67
CA ASP A 130 17.38 14.97 -17.98
C ASP A 130 17.34 15.43 -16.51
N THR A 131 16.81 16.62 -16.25
CA THR A 131 16.56 17.14 -14.89
C THR A 131 15.58 16.26 -14.11
N VAL A 132 14.55 15.71 -14.76
CA VAL A 132 13.63 14.75 -14.12
C VAL A 132 14.37 13.47 -13.73
N ARG A 133 15.19 12.92 -14.62
CA ARG A 133 15.96 11.70 -14.36
C ARG A 133 16.89 11.91 -13.16
N GLU A 134 17.58 13.04 -13.12
CA GLU A 134 18.52 13.36 -12.05
C GLU A 134 17.84 13.52 -10.68
N LEU A 135 16.63 14.08 -10.64
CA LEU A 135 15.89 14.30 -9.39
C LEU A 135 15.13 13.06 -8.88
N PHE A 136 14.61 12.22 -9.78
CA PHE A 136 13.69 11.13 -9.43
C PHE A 136 14.28 9.74 -9.53
N ASP A 137 15.36 9.55 -10.30
CA ASP A 137 16.00 8.24 -10.49
C ASP A 137 17.32 8.13 -9.73
N ALA A 138 17.68 9.14 -8.92
CA ALA A 138 18.83 9.09 -8.03
C ALA A 138 18.58 8.05 -6.90
N PRO A 139 19.39 6.98 -6.82
CA PRO A 139 19.16 5.86 -5.90
C PRO A 139 19.36 6.23 -4.42
N ASP A 140 20.09 7.31 -4.14
CA ASP A 140 20.58 7.65 -2.80
C ASP A 140 19.63 8.56 -2.01
N LEU A 141 18.52 8.97 -2.62
CA LEU A 141 17.70 10.08 -2.14
C LEU A 141 16.21 9.72 -2.24
N PRO A 142 15.64 9.01 -1.24
CA PRO A 142 14.23 8.66 -1.23
C PRO A 142 13.34 9.91 -1.23
N LEU A 143 12.33 9.92 -2.10
CA LEU A 143 11.30 10.95 -2.13
C LEU A 143 10.37 10.76 -0.93
N ASN A 144 10.52 11.63 0.07
CA ASN A 144 9.57 11.78 1.16
C ASN A 144 8.72 13.04 0.92
N ARG A 145 7.64 13.19 1.68
CA ARG A 145 6.69 14.30 1.55
C ARG A 145 7.35 15.68 1.62
N GLU A 146 8.31 15.86 2.53
CA GLU A 146 9.01 17.12 2.73
C GLU A 146 9.89 17.51 1.53
N ARG A 147 10.58 16.54 0.94
CA ARG A 147 11.34 16.75 -0.30
C ARG A 147 10.42 17.04 -1.47
N VAL A 148 9.25 16.42 -1.55
CA VAL A 148 8.24 16.72 -2.60
C VAL A 148 7.74 18.16 -2.48
N ASP A 149 7.42 18.63 -1.27
CA ASP A 149 6.97 20.01 -1.07
C ASP A 149 8.12 21.02 -1.32
N THR A 150 9.35 20.72 -0.88
CA THR A 150 10.55 21.52 -1.19
C THR A 150 10.79 21.62 -2.69
N LEU A 151 10.71 20.49 -3.40
CA LEU A 151 10.88 20.44 -4.84
C LEU A 151 9.75 21.20 -5.56
N ALA A 152 8.50 21.09 -5.10
CA ALA A 152 7.38 21.85 -5.66
C ALA A 152 7.58 23.36 -5.56
N ASN A 153 8.07 23.87 -4.43
CA ASN A 153 8.39 25.29 -4.27
C ASN A 153 9.58 25.70 -5.14
N ALA A 154 10.64 24.90 -5.14
CA ALA A 154 11.84 25.20 -5.92
C ALA A 154 11.58 25.24 -7.44
N VAL A 155 10.69 24.38 -7.96
CA VAL A 155 10.29 24.38 -9.37
C VAL A 155 9.64 25.69 -9.80
N VAL A 156 8.85 26.31 -8.91
CA VAL A 156 8.20 27.60 -9.19
C VAL A 156 9.26 28.71 -9.24
N ASP A 157 10.14 28.71 -8.25
CA ASP A 157 11.07 29.81 -7.96
C ASP A 157 12.38 29.79 -8.77
N CYS A 158 12.88 28.63 -9.19
CA CYS A 158 14.14 28.54 -9.96
C CYS A 158 13.90 28.86 -11.44
N ASP A 159 14.83 29.55 -12.08
CA ASP A 159 14.74 29.85 -13.51
C ASP A 159 15.51 28.83 -14.36
N THR A 160 16.49 28.14 -13.76
CA THR A 160 17.34 27.15 -14.44
C THR A 160 17.33 25.77 -13.77
N ALA A 161 17.76 24.76 -14.52
CA ALA A 161 17.86 23.39 -14.02
C ALA A 161 18.96 23.27 -12.95
N GLU A 162 20.08 23.97 -13.14
CA GLU A 162 21.21 24.00 -12.24
C GLU A 162 20.84 24.59 -10.88
N GLU A 163 20.06 25.69 -10.85
CA GLU A 163 19.54 26.28 -9.61
C GLU A 163 18.59 25.34 -8.87
N LEU A 164 17.75 24.61 -9.60
CA LEU A 164 16.84 23.62 -9.02
C LEU A 164 17.62 22.47 -8.37
N LEU A 165 18.58 21.91 -9.09
CA LEU A 165 19.41 20.80 -8.60
C LEU A 165 20.25 21.21 -7.39
N ALA A 166 20.88 22.39 -7.44
CA ALA A 166 21.65 22.93 -6.31
C ALA A 166 20.79 23.11 -5.06
N ARG A 167 19.59 23.70 -5.20
CA ARG A 167 18.71 23.95 -4.04
C ARG A 167 18.15 22.67 -3.42
N VAL A 168 17.89 21.65 -4.23
CA VAL A 168 17.44 20.34 -3.74
C VAL A 168 18.60 19.56 -3.11
N GLY A 169 19.84 19.76 -3.57
CA GLY A 169 21.05 19.21 -2.97
C GLY A 169 21.42 19.87 -1.63
N ASP A 170 21.39 21.20 -1.54
CA ASP A 170 21.75 21.97 -0.35
C ASP A 170 20.74 21.80 0.80
N GLY A 171 19.46 21.57 0.49
CA GLY A 171 18.43 21.28 1.49
C GLY A 171 18.65 19.97 2.26
N VAL A 172 19.45 19.04 1.74
CA VAL A 172 19.79 17.76 2.39
C VAL A 172 21.03 17.90 3.29
N ALA A 173 21.98 18.76 2.91
CA ALA A 173 23.21 18.99 3.68
C ALA A 173 22.97 19.78 4.98
N ALA A 174 21.87 20.53 5.07
CA ALA A 174 21.52 21.33 6.25
C ALA A 174 20.92 20.50 7.41
N GLU A 175 20.50 19.25 7.18
CA GLU A 175 19.93 18.37 8.22
C GLU A 175 20.94 17.38 8.83
N GLU A 176 22.16 17.26 8.30
CA GLU A 176 23.23 16.40 8.86
C GLU A 176 24.21 17.14 9.79
N ALA A 177 23.95 18.41 10.15
CA ALA A 177 24.78 19.24 11.03
C ALA A 177 24.06 19.63 12.33
#